data_AF-A0A9D7CY79-F1
#
_entry.id   AF-A0A9D7CY79-F1
#
_cell.length_a   1.000
_cell.length_b   1.000
_cell.length_c   1.000
_cell.angle_alpha   90.00
_cell.angle_beta   90.00
_cell.angle_gamma   90.00
#
_symmetry.space_group_name_H-M   'P 1'
#
loop_
_entity.id
_entity.type
_entity.pdbx_description
1 polymer ?
#
loop_
_entity_poly.entity_id
_entity_poly.type
_entity_poly.pdbx_seq_one_letter_code
_entity_poly.pdbx_strand_id
1 'polypeptide(L)'
;MPDRKLFSRGLRLGLGLATLSVTVGVSGLAVGAGDASAPKSVASSRPANSDAGAAPKTTTASPGESGPPRDGVDPHGAGAMDVADPHGGADPHGSGNAAGGPKTPADTVSEDPALPKGTIDVEIRDENDRPRGQVPVLLGIVQNSVAKGENRQRLSASTSADGHVRWNNLEGGSQMAYRVSVTEGAAQFAARPFQLDPTKGTRVILHTFPSTSDLATALVVMQSIVYVELKDDRVQVQQAFNIFNFGKMAWVPKDFVLPLPAGFTALTSSQQMSDQTVEAAEGRGAKVSGTFGPGQHSIEYRWQLPFGGEPNLDLGIGMPGNVAAARVMVVATSQMKVSVDGFPAMRAGRDGQGNNILETEREMRRDEAPLRSLRIVLADIPGPGPLRLYAAGISTVGVLLGLSYASRSRKDHRGRETDRKKERERLLAELEELERAHRVGELGPRTYEKSRRELIDALARTLAADAATT
;
A
#
# COMPACT_ATOMS: atom_id res chain seq x y z
N MET A 1 5.92 -39.17 -49.49
CA MET A 1 4.74 -38.46 -48.95
C MET A 1 3.81 -39.47 -48.31
N PRO A 2 3.54 -39.38 -47.01
CA PRO A 2 2.24 -39.81 -46.51
C PRO A 2 1.57 -38.77 -45.60
N ASP A 3 0.24 -38.83 -45.64
CA ASP A 3 -0.76 -38.05 -44.92
C ASP A 3 -0.49 -37.82 -43.42
N ARG A 4 -0.58 -36.56 -43.00
CA ARG A 4 -0.77 -36.16 -41.60
C ARG A 4 -2.17 -35.58 -41.43
N LYS A 5 -3.11 -36.43 -41.05
CA LYS A 5 -4.39 -36.03 -40.45
C LYS A 5 -4.40 -36.38 -38.96
N LEU A 6 -5.07 -35.51 -38.21
CA LEU A 6 -5.58 -35.67 -36.84
C LEU A 6 -4.59 -35.40 -35.70
N PHE A 7 -4.72 -34.23 -35.07
CA PHE A 7 -5.02 -34.09 -33.64
C PHE A 7 -5.32 -32.61 -33.32
N SER A 8 -6.58 -32.18 -33.50
CA SER A 8 -7.10 -30.94 -32.91
C SER A 8 -7.98 -31.29 -31.73
N ARG A 9 -7.37 -31.62 -30.57
CA ARG A 9 -8.10 -31.67 -29.30
C ARG A 9 -8.06 -30.27 -28.70
N GLY A 10 -9.20 -29.57 -28.78
CA GLY A 10 -9.41 -28.29 -28.11
C GLY A 10 -9.39 -28.48 -26.60
N LEU A 11 -8.32 -28.02 -25.95
CA LEU A 11 -8.23 -27.87 -24.51
C LEU A 11 -9.06 -26.64 -24.12
N ARG A 12 -10.29 -26.84 -23.63
CA ARG A 12 -11.04 -25.79 -22.94
C ARG A 12 -10.46 -25.65 -21.55
N LEU A 13 -9.57 -24.68 -21.33
CA LEU A 13 -9.22 -24.25 -19.98
C LEU A 13 -10.48 -23.64 -19.36
N GLY A 14 -11.07 -24.33 -18.38
CA GLY A 14 -12.06 -23.72 -17.51
C GLY A 14 -11.33 -22.79 -16.55
N LEU A 15 -11.17 -21.52 -16.93
CA LEU A 15 -10.79 -20.47 -15.97
C LEU A 15 -11.96 -20.33 -14.98
N GLY A 16 -11.76 -20.80 -13.75
CA GLY A 16 -12.70 -20.52 -12.67
C GLY A 16 -12.74 -19.01 -12.42
N LEU A 17 -13.94 -18.42 -12.44
CA LEU A 17 -14.18 -17.05 -12.01
C LEU A 17 -13.71 -16.90 -10.55
N ALA A 18 -12.54 -16.33 -10.33
CA ALA A 18 -12.16 -15.82 -9.03
C ALA A 18 -12.83 -14.44 -8.87
N THR A 19 -13.83 -14.34 -7.99
CA THR A 19 -14.38 -13.06 -7.56
C THR A 19 -13.30 -12.30 -6.79
N LEU A 20 -12.63 -11.37 -7.49
CA LEU A 20 -11.64 -10.48 -6.89
C LEU A 20 -12.38 -9.32 -6.19
N SER A 21 -12.27 -9.24 -4.87
CA SER A 21 -12.70 -8.06 -4.11
C SER A 21 -11.63 -6.98 -4.24
N VAL A 22 -11.83 -6.03 -5.16
CA VAL A 22 -11.00 -4.81 -5.21
C VAL A 22 -11.34 -3.95 -4.00
N THR A 23 -10.42 -3.88 -3.03
CA THR A 23 -10.58 -3.03 -1.85
C THR A 23 -9.97 -1.67 -2.15
N VAL A 24 -10.79 -0.69 -2.53
CA VAL A 24 -10.33 0.69 -2.79
C VAL A 24 -10.03 1.38 -1.45
N GLY A 25 -8.75 1.49 -1.10
CA GLY A 25 -8.30 2.28 0.05
C GLY A 25 -8.37 3.78 -0.25
N VAL A 26 -9.32 4.49 0.36
CA VAL A 26 -9.42 5.95 0.29
C VAL A 26 -8.39 6.55 1.26
N SER A 27 -7.17 6.82 0.79
CA SER A 27 -6.21 7.64 1.51
C SER A 27 -6.46 9.11 1.15
N GLY A 28 -7.09 9.85 2.06
CA GLY A 28 -7.21 11.30 1.96
C GLY A 28 -5.86 11.96 2.28
N LEU A 29 -5.18 12.48 1.27
CA LEU A 29 -4.02 13.36 1.42
C LEU A 29 -4.41 14.77 1.03
N ALA A 30 -4.50 15.64 2.03
CA ALA A 30 -4.58 17.08 1.84
C ALA A 30 -3.18 17.59 1.46
N VAL A 31 -3.05 18.12 0.23
CA VAL A 31 -1.83 18.80 -0.23
C VAL A 31 -1.92 20.26 0.18
N GLY A 32 -1.14 20.64 1.19
CA GLY A 32 -0.81 22.04 1.48
C GLY A 32 0.35 22.49 0.61
N ALA A 33 0.11 23.50 -0.23
CA ALA A 33 1.16 24.20 -0.96
C ALA A 33 2.00 25.04 0.01
N GLY A 34 3.32 24.86 -0.02
CA GLY A 34 4.29 25.62 0.78
C GLY A 34 5.56 25.85 0.00
N ASP A 35 5.89 27.13 -0.17
CA ASP A 35 6.98 27.69 -0.96
C ASP A 35 8.37 27.15 -0.63
N ALA A 36 9.19 27.06 -1.67
CA ALA A 36 10.60 26.69 -1.61
C ALA A 36 11.44 27.81 -0.97
N SER A 37 12.27 27.45 0.01
CA SER A 37 13.41 28.27 0.44
C SER A 37 14.56 27.36 0.85
N ALA A 38 15.70 27.57 0.18
CA ALA A 38 16.95 26.82 0.34
C ALA A 38 17.63 27.08 1.68
N PRO A 39 18.28 26.08 2.32
CA PRO A 39 19.15 26.34 3.46
C PRO A 39 20.62 26.48 3.04
N LYS A 40 21.24 27.56 3.56
CA LYS A 40 22.68 27.80 3.59
C LYS A 40 23.38 26.86 4.57
N SER A 41 24.58 26.43 4.20
CA SER A 41 25.52 25.70 5.07
C SER A 41 25.98 26.55 6.25
N VAL A 42 26.04 25.96 7.46
CA VAL A 42 26.90 26.43 8.54
C VAL A 42 27.57 25.23 9.21
N ALA A 43 28.88 25.35 9.39
CA ALA A 43 29.80 24.38 9.95
C ALA A 43 29.90 24.47 11.48
N SER A 44 30.48 23.41 12.08
CA SER A 44 31.01 23.30 13.46
C SER A 44 29.97 23.39 14.59
N SER A 45 30.03 22.63 15.68
CA SER A 45 31.21 22.22 16.44
C SER A 45 30.94 20.98 17.31
N ARG A 46 31.99 20.17 17.45
CA ARG A 46 32.21 19.10 18.44
C ARG A 46 32.18 19.66 19.89
N PRO A 47 31.80 18.84 20.88
CA PRO A 47 32.75 18.63 21.97
C PRO A 47 32.87 17.17 22.41
N ALA A 48 34.05 16.87 22.97
CA ALA A 48 34.42 15.65 23.66
C ALA A 48 34.37 15.86 25.18
N ASN A 49 34.06 14.81 25.94
CA ASN A 49 34.51 14.45 27.29
C ASN A 49 33.67 13.21 27.72
N SER A 50 34.20 12.00 27.90
CA SER A 50 35.15 11.46 28.89
C SER A 50 34.56 11.22 30.29
N ASP A 51 34.83 10.00 30.78
CA ASP A 51 34.80 9.47 32.17
C ASP A 51 33.59 8.58 32.53
N ALA A 52 33.79 7.26 32.73
CA ALA A 52 34.33 6.57 33.92
C ALA A 52 33.40 6.75 35.13
N GLY A 53 32.91 5.76 35.87
CA GLY A 53 33.08 4.32 35.95
C GLY A 53 32.18 3.83 37.12
N ALA A 54 32.44 2.61 37.59
CA ALA A 54 31.93 2.01 38.84
C ALA A 54 30.54 1.33 38.83
N ALA A 55 30.59 -0.01 38.80
CA ALA A 55 29.71 -0.89 39.58
C ALA A 55 30.08 -0.75 41.08
N PRO A 56 29.26 -1.19 42.09
CA PRO A 56 28.96 -2.62 42.27
C PRO A 56 27.71 -3.01 43.11
N LYS A 57 27.58 -4.33 43.31
CA LYS A 57 26.99 -5.10 44.45
C LYS A 57 25.51 -5.54 44.43
N THR A 58 25.38 -6.83 44.12
CA THR A 58 24.66 -7.91 44.84
C THR A 58 24.05 -7.60 46.22
N THR A 59 22.80 -8.03 46.41
CA THR A 59 22.29 -8.56 47.69
C THR A 59 21.31 -9.72 47.46
N THR A 60 21.43 -10.71 48.34
CA THR A 60 20.82 -12.05 48.35
C THR A 60 19.56 -12.08 49.23
N ALA A 61 18.71 -13.10 49.00
CA ALA A 61 17.87 -13.85 49.96
C ALA A 61 16.35 -13.53 50.10
N SER A 62 15.57 -14.58 49.80
CA SER A 62 14.23 -15.02 50.31
C SER A 62 14.17 -15.10 51.86
N PRO A 63 13.06 -15.49 52.57
CA PRO A 63 11.83 -16.22 52.15
C PRO A 63 10.50 -15.87 52.87
N GLY A 64 9.40 -16.56 52.52
CA GLY A 64 8.45 -17.09 53.52
C GLY A 64 6.96 -16.70 53.44
N GLU A 65 6.12 -17.71 53.74
CA GLU A 65 4.69 -17.72 54.15
C GLU A 65 3.61 -17.49 53.07
N SER A 66 2.75 -18.43 52.67
CA SER A 66 1.87 -19.44 53.32
C SER A 66 0.56 -18.90 53.93
N GLY A 67 -0.58 -19.28 53.32
CA GLY A 67 -1.94 -19.10 53.84
C GLY A 67 -3.03 -19.49 52.80
N PRO A 68 -4.27 -19.83 53.21
CA PRO A 68 -4.78 -21.22 53.20
C PRO A 68 -5.99 -21.46 52.23
N PRO A 69 -6.64 -22.65 52.21
CA PRO A 69 -7.46 -23.13 51.09
C PRO A 69 -8.90 -22.61 51.14
N ARG A 70 -9.55 -22.55 49.97
CA ARG A 70 -10.99 -22.42 49.86
C ARG A 70 -11.56 -23.56 49.04
N ASP A 71 -12.15 -24.51 49.76
CA ASP A 71 -13.20 -25.39 49.26
C ASP A 71 -14.43 -24.54 48.92
N GLY A 72 -14.95 -24.76 47.72
CA GLY A 72 -16.15 -24.12 47.20
C GLY A 72 -16.71 -24.97 46.08
N VAL A 73 -17.51 -25.97 46.46
CA VAL A 73 -18.31 -26.81 45.58
C VAL A 73 -19.49 -25.98 45.09
N ASP A 74 -19.57 -25.75 43.78
CA ASP A 74 -20.82 -25.35 43.11
C ASP A 74 -21.11 -26.35 41.97
N PRO A 75 -22.27 -27.04 42.00
CA PRO A 75 -22.65 -28.00 40.99
C PRO A 75 -23.72 -27.40 40.08
N HIS A 76 -23.33 -26.83 38.94
CA HIS A 76 -24.27 -26.61 37.84
C HIS A 76 -23.61 -26.92 36.50
N GLY A 77 -23.92 -28.13 36.01
CA GLY A 77 -23.69 -28.51 34.63
C GLY A 77 -24.62 -27.74 33.70
N ALA A 78 -24.03 -27.13 32.67
CA ALA A 78 -24.67 -26.83 31.41
C ALA A 78 -23.58 -26.91 30.34
N GLY A 79 -23.81 -27.75 29.32
CA GLY A 79 -22.82 -28.18 28.35
C GLY A 79 -22.18 -27.02 27.58
N ALA A 80 -20.85 -26.98 27.60
CA ALA A 80 -20.08 -26.28 26.59
C ALA A 80 -19.90 -27.24 25.41
N MET A 81 -20.62 -26.95 24.31
CA MET A 81 -20.26 -27.50 23.00
C MET A 81 -18.90 -26.91 22.63
N ASP A 82 -17.97 -27.77 22.24
CA ASP A 82 -16.73 -27.39 21.56
C ASP A 82 -17.08 -26.60 20.29
N VAL A 83 -17.07 -25.27 20.38
CA VAL A 83 -17.08 -24.40 19.21
C VAL A 83 -15.66 -24.44 18.67
N ALA A 84 -15.45 -25.32 17.70
CA ALA A 84 -14.29 -25.26 16.83
C ALA A 84 -14.16 -23.84 16.29
N ASP A 85 -13.05 -23.19 16.63
CA ASP A 85 -12.66 -21.88 16.12
C ASP A 85 -12.56 -21.96 14.57
N PRO A 86 -13.45 -21.31 13.81
CA PRO A 86 -13.52 -21.46 12.35
C PRO A 86 -12.57 -20.50 11.63
N HIS A 87 -11.63 -19.85 12.32
CA HIS A 87 -10.67 -18.92 11.72
C HIS A 87 -9.37 -19.61 11.27
N GLY A 88 -9.52 -20.70 10.51
CA GLY A 88 -8.49 -21.16 9.58
C GLY A 88 -8.47 -20.22 8.37
N GLY A 89 -7.72 -19.12 8.48
CA GLY A 89 -7.56 -18.13 7.42
C GLY A 89 -7.07 -18.77 6.13
N ALA A 90 -7.97 -18.92 5.16
CA ALA A 90 -7.61 -19.25 3.79
C ALA A 90 -6.80 -18.07 3.24
N ASP A 91 -5.50 -18.27 3.05
CA ASP A 91 -4.61 -17.36 2.33
C ASP A 91 -5.24 -17.01 0.96
N PRO A 92 -5.58 -15.75 0.67
CA PRO A 92 -6.09 -15.35 -0.65
C PRO A 92 -5.03 -15.38 -1.76
N HIS A 93 -3.78 -15.74 -1.42
CA HIS A 93 -2.69 -16.06 -2.33
C HIS A 93 -2.34 -17.55 -2.36
N GLY A 94 -3.21 -18.40 -1.79
CA GLY A 94 -3.08 -19.84 -1.86
C GLY A 94 -2.96 -20.26 -3.32
N SER A 95 -1.85 -20.91 -3.63
CA SER A 95 -1.52 -21.50 -4.93
C SER A 95 -2.67 -22.38 -5.42
N GLY A 96 -3.61 -21.76 -6.13
CA GLY A 96 -4.60 -22.47 -6.90
C GLY A 96 -3.82 -23.24 -7.96
N ASN A 97 -3.55 -24.50 -7.70
CA ASN A 97 -3.04 -25.43 -8.70
C ASN A 97 -4.05 -25.44 -9.85
N ALA A 98 -3.82 -24.60 -10.86
CA ALA A 98 -4.55 -24.63 -12.10
C ALA A 98 -4.42 -26.06 -12.63
N ALA A 99 -5.56 -26.75 -12.76
CA ALA A 99 -5.62 -28.16 -13.08
C ALA A 99 -4.85 -28.45 -14.38
N GLY A 100 -3.69 -29.11 -14.26
CA GLY A 100 -2.91 -29.64 -15.38
C GLY A 100 -1.51 -29.05 -15.61
N GLY A 101 -1.08 -28.04 -14.83
CA GLY A 101 0.30 -27.54 -14.89
C GLY A 101 1.31 -28.41 -14.11
N PRO A 102 2.61 -28.43 -14.48
CA PRO A 102 3.65 -28.99 -13.63
C PRO A 102 3.60 -28.30 -12.26
N LYS A 103 3.65 -29.11 -11.18
CA LYS A 103 3.62 -28.59 -9.80
C LYS A 103 4.92 -27.84 -9.54
N THR A 104 4.87 -26.52 -9.60
CA THR A 104 5.99 -25.67 -9.20
C THR A 104 6.18 -25.80 -7.68
N PRO A 105 7.42 -26.01 -7.20
CA PRO A 105 7.73 -25.88 -5.79
C PRO A 105 7.30 -24.51 -5.27
N ALA A 106 6.59 -24.48 -4.16
CA ALA A 106 6.14 -23.25 -3.53
C ALA A 106 7.05 -22.90 -2.36
N ASP A 107 7.35 -21.62 -2.20
CA ASP A 107 8.03 -21.13 -1.02
C ASP A 107 7.16 -21.34 0.21
N THR A 108 7.80 -21.68 1.33
CA THR A 108 7.10 -21.89 2.59
C THR A 108 7.70 -21.04 3.68
N VAL A 109 6.82 -20.52 4.53
CA VAL A 109 7.17 -19.89 5.80
C VAL A 109 6.28 -20.56 6.83
N SER A 110 6.89 -21.29 7.75
CA SER A 110 6.16 -22.07 8.76
C SER A 110 6.83 -21.97 10.12
N GLU A 111 6.03 -21.89 11.17
CA GLU A 111 6.51 -22.07 12.53
C GLU A 111 7.08 -23.48 12.73
N ASP A 112 8.16 -23.58 13.49
CA ASP A 112 8.80 -24.85 13.81
C ASP A 112 9.07 -24.92 15.33
N PRO A 113 8.30 -25.74 16.07
CA PRO A 113 8.49 -25.91 17.51
C PRO A 113 9.86 -26.49 17.90
N ALA A 114 10.57 -27.13 16.97
CA ALA A 114 11.92 -27.63 17.22
C ALA A 114 12.98 -26.52 17.18
N LEU A 115 12.65 -25.34 16.64
CA LEU A 115 13.53 -24.18 16.62
C LEU A 115 13.26 -23.29 17.86
N PRO A 116 14.30 -22.79 18.55
CA PRO A 116 14.14 -21.86 19.65
C PRO A 116 13.43 -20.57 19.22
N LYS A 117 12.71 -19.92 20.13
CA LYS A 117 12.14 -18.58 19.90
C LYS A 117 13.19 -17.59 19.39
N GLY A 118 12.79 -16.68 18.51
CA GLY A 118 13.71 -15.69 17.93
C GLY A 118 14.72 -16.30 16.94
N THR A 119 14.41 -17.47 16.38
CA THR A 119 15.25 -18.14 15.38
C THR A 119 14.56 -18.15 14.02
N ILE A 120 15.31 -17.80 12.98
CA ILE A 120 14.93 -18.03 11.59
C ILE A 120 15.92 -19.01 10.99
N ASP A 121 15.43 -20.16 10.55
CA ASP A 121 16.19 -21.15 9.77
C ASP A 121 15.72 -21.08 8.32
N VAL A 122 16.63 -20.81 7.40
CA VAL A 122 16.33 -20.68 5.97
C VAL A 122 17.02 -21.80 5.21
N GLU A 123 16.27 -22.49 4.36
CA GLU A 123 16.77 -23.44 3.38
C GLU A 123 16.57 -22.86 1.98
N ILE A 124 17.64 -22.75 1.19
CA ILE A 124 17.57 -22.32 -0.21
C ILE A 124 17.57 -23.55 -1.12
N ARG A 125 16.59 -23.61 -2.02
CA ARG A 125 16.44 -24.70 -2.99
C ARG A 125 16.50 -24.21 -4.44
N ASP A 126 16.86 -25.11 -5.33
CA ASP A 126 16.77 -24.90 -6.78
C ASP A 126 15.37 -25.26 -7.33
N GLU A 127 15.19 -25.15 -8.64
CA GLU A 127 13.92 -25.47 -9.32
C GLU A 127 13.56 -26.98 -9.29
N ASN A 128 14.48 -27.83 -8.83
CA ASN A 128 14.34 -29.29 -8.71
C ASN A 128 14.29 -29.74 -7.24
N ASP A 129 14.01 -28.83 -6.31
CA ASP A 129 13.90 -29.10 -4.87
C ASP A 129 15.24 -29.54 -4.21
N ARG A 130 16.39 -29.25 -4.84
CA ARG A 130 17.71 -29.59 -4.28
C ARG A 130 18.26 -28.42 -3.47
N PRO A 131 18.88 -28.69 -2.31
CA PRO A 131 19.49 -27.64 -1.50
C PRO A 131 20.66 -26.97 -2.25
N ARG A 132 20.79 -25.65 -2.06
CA ARG A 132 21.86 -24.85 -2.67
C ARG A 132 22.76 -24.22 -1.62
N GLY A 133 23.99 -24.72 -1.56
CA GLY A 133 25.00 -24.16 -0.67
C GLY A 133 25.73 -22.93 -1.20
N GLN A 134 26.35 -22.18 -0.28
CA GLN A 134 27.14 -20.98 -0.54
C GLN A 134 26.36 -19.84 -1.24
N VAL A 135 25.04 -19.83 -1.10
CA VAL A 135 24.18 -18.78 -1.66
C VAL A 135 24.14 -17.61 -0.66
N PRO A 136 24.43 -16.37 -1.08
CA PRO A 136 24.26 -15.20 -0.23
C PRO A 136 22.77 -14.93 0.00
N VAL A 137 22.36 -14.91 1.26
CA VAL A 137 21.00 -14.66 1.71
C VAL A 137 20.96 -13.35 2.50
N LEU A 138 19.93 -12.55 2.24
CA LEU A 138 19.66 -11.30 2.92
C LEU A 138 18.39 -11.44 3.77
N LEU A 139 18.51 -11.15 5.06
CA LEU A 139 17.39 -10.99 5.97
C LEU A 139 17.09 -9.50 6.15
N GLY A 140 16.00 -9.03 5.56
CA GLY A 140 15.43 -7.72 5.83
C GLY A 140 14.63 -7.74 7.13
N ILE A 141 14.81 -6.70 7.96
CA ILE A 141 14.12 -6.50 9.22
C ILE A 141 13.47 -5.12 9.17
N VAL A 142 12.16 -5.07 9.36
CA VAL A 142 11.39 -3.82 9.45
C VAL A 142 10.78 -3.72 10.83
N GLN A 143 11.10 -2.63 11.53
CA GLN A 143 10.56 -2.30 12.84
C GLN A 143 9.68 -1.07 12.71
N ASN A 144 8.40 -1.20 13.06
CA ASN A 144 7.46 -0.10 13.11
C ASN A 144 7.31 0.39 14.56
N SER A 145 7.53 1.69 14.80
CA SER A 145 7.36 2.27 16.14
C SER A 145 6.57 3.56 16.04
N VAL A 146 5.58 3.74 16.93
CA VAL A 146 4.80 4.99 17.03
C VAL A 146 5.71 6.19 17.32
N ALA A 147 6.76 5.99 18.13
CA ALA A 147 7.64 7.07 18.56
C ALA A 147 8.77 7.37 17.58
N LYS A 148 9.27 6.36 16.85
CA LYS A 148 10.47 6.47 16.01
C LYS A 148 10.19 6.34 14.51
N GLY A 149 8.94 6.03 14.12
CA GLY A 149 8.59 5.69 12.74
C GLY A 149 9.07 4.30 12.34
N GLU A 150 9.23 4.10 11.03
CA GLU A 150 9.72 2.86 10.42
C GLU A 150 11.26 2.85 10.43
N ASN A 151 11.86 1.79 10.97
CA ASN A 151 13.29 1.53 10.93
C ASN A 151 13.55 0.25 10.12
N ARG A 152 14.56 0.28 9.24
CA ARG A 152 14.92 -0.84 8.36
C ARG A 152 16.35 -1.27 8.62
N GLN A 153 16.54 -2.55 8.92
CA GLN A 153 17.85 -3.18 9.05
C GLN A 153 17.98 -4.35 8.05
N ARG A 154 19.22 -4.66 7.68
CA ARG A 154 19.55 -5.80 6.83
C ARG A 154 20.67 -6.60 7.46
N LEU A 155 20.50 -7.91 7.52
CA LEU A 155 21.54 -8.88 7.88
C LEU A 155 21.85 -9.72 6.65
N SER A 156 23.11 -10.09 6.47
CA SER A 156 23.54 -10.96 5.36
C SER A 156 24.34 -12.13 5.91
N ALA A 157 24.12 -13.31 5.32
CA ALA A 157 24.87 -14.52 5.60
C ALA A 157 24.83 -15.43 4.35
N SER A 158 25.66 -16.46 4.30
CA SER A 158 25.67 -17.43 3.21
C SER A 158 25.17 -18.78 3.69
N THR A 159 24.50 -19.54 2.82
CA THR A 159 24.08 -20.90 3.14
C THR A 159 25.27 -21.85 3.30
N SER A 160 25.13 -22.84 4.19
CA SER A 160 26.06 -23.96 4.36
C SER A 160 26.10 -24.86 3.12
N ALA A 161 26.95 -25.89 3.09
CA ALA A 161 26.97 -26.86 1.99
C ALA A 161 25.60 -27.55 1.77
N ASP A 162 24.82 -27.72 2.84
CA ASP A 162 23.48 -28.31 2.82
C ASP A 162 22.38 -27.30 2.50
N GLY A 163 22.72 -26.06 2.15
CA GLY A 163 21.75 -25.04 1.74
C GLY A 163 21.05 -24.31 2.89
N HIS A 164 21.51 -24.45 4.13
CA HIS A 164 20.89 -23.82 5.30
C HIS A 164 21.63 -22.57 5.78
N VAL A 165 20.90 -21.57 6.26
CA VAL A 165 21.44 -20.43 7.01
C VAL A 165 20.52 -20.09 8.18
N ARG A 166 21.10 -19.74 9.33
CA ARG A 166 20.35 -19.49 10.56
C ARG A 166 20.72 -18.17 11.21
N TRP A 167 19.69 -17.41 11.58
CA TRP A 167 19.81 -16.25 12.46
C TRP A 167 19.13 -16.55 13.79
N ASN A 168 19.79 -16.19 14.89
CA ASN A 168 19.32 -16.42 16.26
C ASN A 168 19.17 -15.09 17.00
N ASN A 169 18.47 -15.12 18.14
CA ASN A 169 18.25 -13.96 19.02
C ASN A 169 17.60 -12.77 18.32
N LEU A 170 16.72 -13.05 17.36
CA LEU A 170 15.91 -12.05 16.68
C LEU A 170 14.74 -11.61 17.56
N GLU A 171 14.40 -10.33 17.50
CA GLU A 171 13.32 -9.75 18.30
C GLU A 171 11.95 -10.13 17.72
N GLY A 172 11.09 -10.72 18.54
CA GLY A 172 9.71 -11.02 18.17
C GLY A 172 8.76 -9.85 18.41
N GLY A 173 7.50 -10.00 18.00
CA GLY A 173 6.41 -9.08 18.31
C GLY A 173 5.76 -8.42 17.10
N SER A 174 4.58 -7.83 17.32
CA SER A 174 3.73 -7.28 16.25
C SER A 174 4.31 -6.07 15.52
N GLN A 175 5.36 -5.46 16.08
CA GLN A 175 6.07 -4.33 15.50
C GLN A 175 7.25 -4.72 14.62
N MET A 176 7.61 -6.02 14.58
CA MET A 176 8.73 -6.54 13.81
C MET A 176 8.22 -7.38 12.63
N ALA A 177 8.75 -7.13 11.44
CA ALA A 177 8.51 -7.93 10.26
C ALA A 177 9.84 -8.34 9.60
N TYR A 178 9.91 -9.58 9.17
CA TYR A 178 11.09 -10.20 8.58
C TYR A 178 10.81 -10.56 7.13
N ARG A 179 11.83 -10.46 6.29
CA ARG A 179 11.78 -10.89 4.90
C ARG A 179 13.10 -11.50 4.47
N VAL A 180 13.06 -12.75 4.05
CA VAL A 180 14.22 -13.46 3.51
C VAL A 180 14.25 -13.23 2.00
N SER A 181 15.42 -12.88 1.46
CA SER A 181 15.62 -12.71 0.02
C SER A 181 16.99 -13.20 -0.45
N VAL A 182 17.05 -13.60 -1.71
CA VAL A 182 18.24 -14.02 -2.44
C VAL A 182 18.27 -13.29 -3.77
N THR A 183 19.45 -12.82 -4.17
CA THR A 183 19.67 -12.24 -5.49
C THR A 183 20.55 -13.19 -6.31
N GLU A 184 20.06 -13.57 -7.49
CA GLU A 184 20.80 -14.42 -8.43
C GLU A 184 20.71 -13.85 -9.84
N GLY A 185 21.86 -13.41 -10.37
CA GLY A 185 21.91 -12.72 -11.65
C GLY A 185 21.06 -11.44 -11.61
N ALA A 186 20.05 -11.37 -12.50
CA ALA A 186 19.10 -10.25 -12.55
C ALA A 186 17.84 -10.49 -11.70
N ALA A 187 17.65 -11.70 -11.18
CA ALA A 187 16.47 -12.05 -10.39
C ALA A 187 16.71 -11.82 -8.90
N GLN A 188 15.63 -11.44 -8.22
CA GLN A 188 15.53 -11.34 -6.77
C GLN A 188 14.34 -12.19 -6.34
N PHE A 189 14.61 -13.21 -5.53
CA PHE A 189 13.61 -14.09 -4.94
C PHE A 189 13.46 -13.72 -3.48
N ALA A 190 12.22 -13.61 -2.99
CA ALA A 190 11.98 -13.37 -1.58
C ALA A 190 10.75 -14.12 -1.09
N ALA A 191 10.82 -14.56 0.16
CA ALA A 191 9.66 -15.07 0.85
C ALA A 191 8.66 -13.92 1.15
N ARG A 192 7.39 -14.28 1.37
CA ARG A 192 6.39 -13.34 1.92
C ARG A 192 6.90 -12.77 3.25
N PRO A 193 6.65 -11.49 3.56
CA PRO A 193 6.96 -10.94 4.87
C PRO A 193 6.25 -11.73 5.99
N PHE A 194 6.93 -11.95 7.11
CA PHE A 194 6.37 -12.68 8.25
C PHE A 194 6.81 -12.08 9.58
N GLN A 195 6.06 -12.39 10.64
CA GLN A 195 6.43 -12.06 12.02
C GLN A 195 6.89 -13.32 12.73
N LEU A 196 7.76 -13.16 13.74
CA LEU A 196 8.18 -14.28 14.55
C LEU A 196 7.15 -14.58 15.63
N ASP A 197 6.81 -15.86 15.76
CA ASP A 197 6.03 -16.36 16.89
C ASP A 197 6.79 -16.13 18.21
N PRO A 198 6.12 -15.73 19.31
CA PRO A 198 6.79 -15.46 20.58
C PRO A 198 7.35 -16.71 21.28
N THR A 199 6.93 -17.90 20.88
CA THR A 199 7.24 -19.19 21.53
C THR A 199 8.09 -20.13 20.68
N LYS A 200 8.08 -19.99 19.35
CA LYS A 200 8.74 -20.89 18.41
C LYS A 200 9.67 -20.15 17.45
N GLY A 201 10.56 -20.88 16.79
CA GLY A 201 11.28 -20.36 15.63
C GLY A 201 10.46 -20.48 14.34
N THR A 202 10.99 -19.93 13.26
CA THR A 202 10.40 -19.99 11.92
C THR A 202 11.36 -20.67 10.96
N ARG A 203 10.83 -21.61 10.17
CA ARG A 203 11.53 -22.22 9.04
C ARG A 203 11.03 -21.60 7.74
N VAL A 204 11.96 -21.22 6.87
CA VAL A 204 11.69 -20.66 5.55
C VAL A 204 12.34 -21.55 4.50
N ILE A 205 11.56 -22.01 3.52
CA ILE A 205 12.09 -22.65 2.30
C ILE A 205 11.88 -21.66 1.17
N LEU A 206 12.98 -21.22 0.55
CA LEU A 206 12.97 -20.27 -0.57
C LEU A 206 13.58 -20.91 -1.80
N HIS A 207 12.82 -20.94 -2.89
CA HIS A 207 13.26 -21.48 -4.17
C HIS A 207 13.87 -20.38 -5.04
N THR A 208 14.94 -20.74 -5.73
CA THR A 208 15.60 -19.91 -6.74
C THR A 208 15.40 -20.56 -8.09
N PHE A 209 15.19 -19.74 -9.12
CA PHE A 209 14.92 -20.22 -10.47
C PHE A 209 15.84 -19.53 -11.46
N PRO A 210 16.26 -20.20 -12.55
CA PRO A 210 16.94 -19.51 -13.65
C PRO A 210 16.08 -18.37 -14.19
N SER A 211 16.69 -17.24 -14.54
CA SER A 211 15.97 -16.04 -14.95
C SER A 211 16.09 -15.76 -16.46
N THR A 212 15.02 -15.28 -17.08
CA THR A 212 15.01 -14.78 -18.46
C THR A 212 14.23 -13.46 -18.57
N SER A 213 14.60 -12.61 -19.52
CA SER A 213 13.81 -11.41 -19.85
C SER A 213 12.79 -11.63 -20.96
N ASP A 214 12.83 -12.79 -21.63
CA ASP A 214 11.89 -13.14 -22.70
C ASP A 214 10.61 -13.77 -22.16
N LEU A 215 9.47 -13.12 -22.45
CA LEU A 215 8.14 -13.54 -22.00
C LEU A 215 7.74 -14.91 -22.54
N ALA A 216 8.08 -15.21 -23.80
CA ALA A 216 7.70 -16.47 -24.44
C ALA A 216 8.46 -17.64 -23.81
N THR A 217 9.76 -17.47 -23.59
CA THR A 217 10.63 -18.46 -22.92
C THR A 217 10.19 -18.72 -21.48
N ALA A 218 9.74 -17.69 -20.75
CA ALA A 218 9.19 -17.84 -19.41
C ALA A 218 7.75 -18.41 -19.37
N LEU A 219 7.06 -18.57 -20.52
CA LEU A 219 5.65 -18.98 -20.59
C LEU A 219 4.73 -18.08 -19.74
N VAL A 220 4.99 -16.77 -19.74
CA VAL A 220 4.21 -15.80 -18.98
C VAL A 220 2.96 -15.43 -19.76
N VAL A 221 1.81 -15.49 -19.09
CA VAL A 221 0.50 -15.07 -19.57
C VAL A 221 -0.07 -14.04 -18.61
N MET A 222 -0.75 -13.02 -19.13
CA MET A 222 -1.33 -11.95 -18.32
C MET A 222 -2.85 -11.90 -18.47
N GLN A 223 -3.53 -11.53 -17.39
CA GLN A 223 -4.92 -11.09 -17.41
C GLN A 223 -4.96 -9.64 -16.93
N SER A 224 -5.61 -8.77 -17.70
CA SER A 224 -5.71 -7.34 -17.39
C SER A 224 -7.10 -7.02 -16.84
N ILE A 225 -7.14 -6.22 -15.78
CA ILE A 225 -8.36 -5.62 -15.24
C ILE A 225 -8.15 -4.11 -15.27
N VAL A 226 -9.03 -3.40 -15.97
CA VAL A 226 -9.04 -1.94 -16.06
C VAL A 226 -10.30 -1.41 -15.40
N TYR A 227 -10.14 -0.63 -14.35
CA TYR A 227 -11.22 0.05 -13.66
C TYR A 227 -11.14 1.55 -13.93
N VAL A 228 -12.21 2.13 -14.45
CA VAL A 228 -12.29 3.54 -14.84
C VAL A 228 -13.32 4.24 -13.97
N GLU A 229 -12.89 5.30 -13.29
CA GLU A 229 -13.73 6.14 -12.47
C GLU A 229 -13.65 7.60 -12.97
N LEU A 230 -14.80 8.15 -13.34
CA LEU A 230 -14.90 9.55 -13.73
C LEU A 230 -15.02 10.45 -12.48
N LYS A 231 -14.16 11.47 -12.40
CA LYS A 231 -14.26 12.56 -11.43
C LYS A 231 -14.58 13.87 -12.16
N ASP A 232 -14.79 14.95 -11.40
CA ASP A 232 -15.19 16.26 -11.93
C ASP A 232 -14.25 16.85 -13.00
N ASP A 233 -12.93 16.69 -12.86
CA ASP A 233 -11.91 17.33 -13.71
C ASP A 233 -10.88 16.33 -14.28
N ARG A 234 -11.07 15.04 -13.99
CA ARG A 234 -10.12 13.98 -14.33
C ARG A 234 -10.79 12.63 -14.40
N VAL A 235 -10.17 11.72 -15.13
CA VAL A 235 -10.50 10.30 -15.09
C VAL A 235 -9.42 9.59 -14.31
N GLN A 236 -9.83 8.87 -13.27
CA GLN A 236 -8.95 7.99 -12.52
C GLN A 236 -9.06 6.59 -13.11
N VAL A 237 -7.92 6.03 -13.51
CA VAL A 237 -7.83 4.68 -14.05
C VAL A 237 -6.96 3.85 -13.13
N GLN A 238 -7.49 2.70 -12.70
CA GLN A 238 -6.77 1.70 -11.92
C GLN A 238 -6.60 0.47 -12.82
N GLN A 239 -5.38 -0.03 -12.91
CA GLN A 239 -5.04 -1.19 -13.71
C GLN A 239 -4.43 -2.24 -12.80
N ALA A 240 -4.95 -3.46 -12.88
CA ALA A 240 -4.38 -4.63 -12.26
C ALA A 240 -4.01 -5.66 -13.34
N PHE A 241 -2.84 -6.26 -13.21
CA PHE A 241 -2.44 -7.39 -14.03
C PHE A 241 -2.22 -8.60 -13.15
N ASN A 242 -2.96 -9.68 -13.41
CA ASN A 242 -2.64 -11.00 -12.90
C ASN A 242 -1.67 -11.65 -13.89
N ILE A 243 -0.48 -11.96 -13.42
CA ILE A 243 0.62 -12.48 -14.22
C ILE A 243 0.83 -13.93 -13.81
N PHE A 244 0.63 -14.83 -14.75
CA PHE A 244 0.79 -16.26 -14.58
C PHE A 244 2.06 -16.71 -15.29
N ASN A 245 3.06 -17.15 -14.53
CA ASN A 245 4.26 -17.77 -15.05
C ASN A 245 4.11 -19.29 -14.97
N PHE A 246 3.82 -19.92 -16.12
CA PHE A 246 3.69 -21.38 -16.22
C PHE A 246 5.02 -22.09 -16.49
N GLY A 247 6.11 -21.34 -16.64
CA GLY A 247 7.44 -21.86 -16.92
C GLY A 247 8.18 -22.33 -15.66
N LYS A 248 9.40 -22.82 -15.88
CA LYS A 248 10.37 -23.13 -14.82
C LYS A 248 11.38 -22.00 -14.59
N MET A 249 11.27 -20.93 -15.36
CA MET A 249 12.18 -19.79 -15.30
C MET A 249 11.46 -18.58 -14.75
N ALA A 250 12.14 -17.82 -13.91
CA ALA A 250 11.65 -16.52 -13.49
C ALA A 250 11.73 -15.53 -14.65
N TRP A 251 10.66 -14.76 -14.85
CA TRP A 251 10.69 -13.64 -15.78
C TRP A 251 11.17 -12.38 -15.08
N VAL A 252 12.22 -11.76 -15.62
CA VAL A 252 12.76 -10.48 -15.14
C VAL A 252 12.66 -9.46 -16.28
N PRO A 253 11.63 -8.61 -16.31
CA PRO A 253 11.48 -7.59 -17.34
C PRO A 253 12.71 -6.69 -17.45
N LYS A 254 13.14 -6.43 -18.69
CA LYS A 254 14.12 -5.39 -19.01
C LYS A 254 13.39 -4.26 -19.73
N ASP A 255 13.33 -3.09 -19.08
CA ASP A 255 12.66 -1.89 -19.61
C ASP A 255 11.24 -2.12 -20.12
N PHE A 256 10.49 -2.99 -19.43
CA PHE A 256 9.10 -3.27 -19.75
C PHE A 256 8.23 -2.10 -19.31
N VAL A 257 7.80 -1.30 -20.27
CA VAL A 257 6.92 -0.15 -20.04
C VAL A 257 5.55 -0.44 -20.63
N LEU A 258 4.53 -0.38 -19.78
CA LEU A 258 3.13 -0.40 -20.19
C LEU A 258 2.74 1.00 -20.68
N PRO A 259 2.43 1.17 -21.97
CA PRO A 259 2.13 2.50 -22.51
C PRO A 259 0.87 3.08 -21.87
N LEU A 260 0.95 4.34 -21.43
CA LEU A 260 -0.20 5.09 -20.92
C LEU A 260 -0.55 6.25 -21.87
N PRO A 261 -1.80 6.75 -21.85
CA PRO A 261 -2.18 7.90 -22.65
C PRO A 261 -1.29 9.13 -22.37
N ALA A 262 -1.12 9.98 -23.37
CA ALA A 262 -0.44 11.26 -23.19
C ALA A 262 -1.15 12.11 -22.14
N GLY A 263 -0.39 12.81 -21.30
CA GLY A 263 -0.95 13.66 -20.25
C GLY A 263 -1.38 12.93 -18.98
N PHE A 264 -1.08 11.63 -18.84
CA PHE A 264 -1.29 10.94 -17.56
C PHE A 264 -0.48 11.60 -16.43
N THR A 265 -1.05 11.61 -15.23
CA THR A 265 -0.49 12.19 -14.02
C THR A 265 -0.75 11.28 -12.82
N ALA A 266 -0.14 11.60 -11.68
CA ALA A 266 -0.42 10.95 -10.40
C ALA A 266 -0.34 9.40 -10.42
N LEU A 267 0.62 8.85 -11.17
CA LEU A 267 0.85 7.40 -11.16
C LEU A 267 1.28 6.99 -9.75
N THR A 268 0.52 6.06 -9.17
CA THR A 268 0.79 5.51 -7.85
C THR A 268 0.57 4.00 -7.89
N SER A 269 1.52 3.26 -7.32
CA SER A 269 1.46 1.80 -7.20
C SER A 269 1.27 1.42 -5.73
N SER A 270 0.49 0.38 -5.44
CA SER A 270 0.43 -0.19 -4.10
C SER A 270 1.74 -0.95 -3.80
N GLN A 271 2.72 -0.27 -3.22
CA GLN A 271 3.97 -0.90 -2.77
C GLN A 271 3.75 -1.62 -1.43
N GLN A 272 3.00 -2.72 -1.44
CA GLN A 272 2.93 -3.59 -0.26
C GLN A 272 4.01 -4.67 -0.38
N MET A 273 5.21 -4.39 0.16
CA MET A 273 6.29 -5.36 0.43
C MET A 273 6.51 -6.45 -0.65
N SER A 274 6.27 -6.10 -1.92
CA SER A 274 6.43 -6.98 -3.06
C SER A 274 7.80 -6.73 -3.69
N ASP A 275 8.36 -7.74 -4.37
CA ASP A 275 9.55 -7.56 -5.22
C ASP A 275 9.22 -6.92 -6.57
N GLN A 276 7.94 -6.81 -6.90
CA GLN A 276 7.47 -6.19 -8.12
C GLN A 276 7.17 -4.72 -7.86
N THR A 277 7.76 -3.86 -8.67
CA THR A 277 7.53 -2.41 -8.60
C THR A 277 6.92 -1.91 -9.90
N VAL A 278 6.09 -0.89 -9.77
CA VAL A 278 5.56 -0.14 -10.90
C VAL A 278 5.90 1.32 -10.67
N GLU A 279 6.71 1.88 -11.57
CA GLU A 279 7.20 3.25 -11.48
C GLU A 279 6.77 4.05 -12.71
N ALA A 280 6.65 5.36 -12.56
CA ALA A 280 6.37 6.23 -13.70
C ALA A 280 7.60 6.31 -14.62
N ALA A 281 7.44 5.91 -15.88
CA ALA A 281 8.34 6.27 -16.95
C ALA A 281 7.82 7.57 -17.58
N GLU A 282 8.44 8.70 -17.26
CA GLU A 282 8.02 10.04 -17.67
C GLU A 282 7.65 10.09 -19.16
N GLY A 283 6.42 10.54 -19.44
CA GLY A 283 5.87 10.67 -20.79
C GLY A 283 5.65 9.37 -21.58
N ARG A 284 5.99 8.19 -21.02
CA ARG A 284 5.89 6.90 -21.72
C ARG A 284 4.86 5.96 -21.10
N GLY A 285 4.79 5.88 -19.77
CA GLY A 285 3.80 5.05 -19.09
C GLY A 285 4.30 4.45 -17.78
N ALA A 286 3.89 3.21 -17.48
CA ALA A 286 4.21 2.51 -16.25
C ALA A 286 5.34 1.50 -16.48
N LYS A 287 6.54 1.75 -15.92
CA LYS A 287 7.67 0.81 -15.95
C LYS A 287 7.46 -0.26 -14.88
N VAL A 288 7.35 -1.52 -15.32
CA VAL A 288 7.28 -2.67 -14.43
C VAL A 288 8.68 -3.24 -14.24
N SER A 289 9.08 -3.43 -12.98
CA SER A 289 10.34 -4.05 -12.61
C SER A 289 10.12 -5.10 -11.52
N GLY A 290 11.12 -5.94 -11.28
CA GLY A 290 11.07 -7.02 -10.30
C GLY A 290 11.20 -8.40 -10.91
N THR A 291 10.99 -9.42 -10.10
CA THR A 291 11.10 -10.83 -10.51
C THR A 291 9.75 -11.50 -10.44
N PHE A 292 9.35 -12.14 -11.53
CA PHE A 292 8.12 -12.91 -11.64
C PHE A 292 8.51 -14.38 -11.72
N GLY A 293 8.73 -15.00 -10.57
CA GLY A 293 9.01 -16.44 -10.47
C GLY A 293 7.86 -17.29 -11.02
N PRO A 294 8.05 -18.59 -11.21
CA PRO A 294 6.96 -19.51 -11.52
C PRO A 294 5.77 -19.37 -10.53
N GLY A 295 4.53 -19.42 -11.04
CA GLY A 295 3.31 -19.22 -10.25
C GLY A 295 2.52 -17.96 -10.63
N GLN A 296 1.71 -17.46 -9.70
CA GLN A 296 0.84 -16.29 -9.91
C GLN A 296 1.39 -15.07 -9.17
N HIS A 297 1.39 -13.93 -9.86
CA HIS A 297 1.75 -12.63 -9.34
C HIS A 297 0.67 -11.62 -9.69
N SER A 298 0.56 -10.55 -8.92
CA SER A 298 -0.29 -9.42 -9.28
C SER A 298 0.49 -8.11 -9.15
N ILE A 299 0.28 -7.22 -10.11
CA ILE A 299 0.71 -5.83 -10.00
C ILE A 299 -0.51 -4.94 -10.17
N GLU A 300 -0.55 -3.87 -9.39
CA GLU A 300 -1.63 -2.90 -9.43
C GLU A 300 -1.07 -1.50 -9.35
N TYR A 301 -1.61 -0.62 -10.19
CA TYR A 301 -1.29 0.79 -10.16
C TYR A 301 -2.48 1.61 -10.62
N ARG A 302 -2.51 2.88 -10.22
CA ARG A 302 -3.52 3.85 -10.61
C ARG A 302 -2.85 5.10 -11.17
N TRP A 303 -3.53 5.77 -12.08
CA TRP A 303 -3.10 7.04 -12.67
C TRP A 303 -4.33 7.88 -12.97
N GLN A 304 -4.11 9.16 -13.25
CA GLN A 304 -5.15 10.12 -13.55
C GLN A 304 -4.90 10.79 -14.90
N LEU A 305 -5.95 10.99 -15.67
CA LEU A 305 -5.91 11.76 -16.92
C LEU A 305 -6.79 13.01 -16.76
N PRO A 306 -6.23 14.22 -16.85
CA PRO A 306 -7.03 15.43 -16.87
C PRO A 306 -8.07 15.39 -18.00
N PHE A 307 -9.29 15.82 -17.69
CA PHE A 307 -10.39 15.79 -18.63
C PHE A 307 -11.15 17.11 -18.54
N GLY A 308 -11.25 17.82 -19.67
CA GLY A 308 -11.79 19.18 -19.74
C GLY A 308 -13.32 19.30 -19.65
N GLY A 309 -14.04 18.24 -19.27
CA GLY A 309 -15.50 18.23 -19.25
C GLY A 309 -16.14 18.01 -20.62
N GLU A 310 -15.38 17.50 -21.60
CA GLU A 310 -15.90 17.18 -22.93
C GLU A 310 -16.97 16.07 -22.86
N PRO A 311 -18.07 16.14 -23.61
CA PRO A 311 -19.14 15.13 -23.51
C PRO A 311 -18.69 13.73 -23.93
N ASN A 312 -17.56 13.63 -24.64
CA ASN A 312 -16.99 12.37 -25.10
C ASN A 312 -15.51 12.32 -24.71
N LEU A 313 -15.06 11.16 -24.26
CA LEU A 313 -13.66 10.89 -23.91
C LEU A 313 -13.23 9.58 -24.55
N ASP A 314 -12.08 9.61 -25.20
CA ASP A 314 -11.45 8.45 -25.83
C ASP A 314 -10.14 8.12 -25.11
N LEU A 315 -10.12 6.96 -24.45
CA LEU A 315 -8.99 6.48 -23.66
C LEU A 315 -8.27 5.35 -24.39
N GLY A 316 -7.06 5.62 -24.89
CA GLY A 316 -6.18 4.61 -25.48
C GLY A 316 -5.15 4.09 -24.47
N ILE A 317 -5.34 2.86 -23.98
CA ILE A 317 -4.47 2.24 -22.97
C ILE A 317 -3.62 1.15 -23.64
N GLY A 318 -2.30 1.18 -23.43
CA GLY A 318 -1.41 0.14 -23.93
C GLY A 318 -1.57 -1.19 -23.18
N MET A 319 -1.50 -2.30 -23.90
CA MET A 319 -1.59 -3.65 -23.36
C MET A 319 -0.33 -4.46 -23.68
N PRO A 320 0.09 -5.36 -22.78
CA PRO A 320 1.24 -6.22 -23.05
C PRO A 320 0.92 -7.28 -24.11
N GLY A 321 1.94 -7.81 -24.78
CA GLY A 321 1.75 -8.71 -25.94
C GLY A 321 1.18 -10.09 -25.63
N ASN A 322 1.06 -10.45 -24.36
CA ASN A 322 0.72 -11.78 -23.85
C ASN A 322 -0.51 -11.75 -22.94
N VAL A 323 -1.44 -10.82 -23.16
CA VAL A 323 -2.73 -10.79 -22.48
C VAL A 323 -3.63 -11.91 -23.02
N ALA A 324 -4.06 -12.82 -22.15
CA ALA A 324 -5.03 -13.87 -22.49
C ALA A 324 -6.47 -13.49 -22.17
N ALA A 325 -6.70 -12.55 -21.26
CA ALA A 325 -8.03 -12.02 -20.98
C ALA A 325 -7.93 -10.57 -20.49
N ALA A 326 -8.90 -9.76 -20.87
CA ALA A 326 -9.01 -8.39 -20.42
C ALA A 326 -10.44 -8.13 -19.94
N ARG A 327 -10.58 -7.50 -18.78
CA ARG A 327 -11.84 -7.05 -18.20
C ARG A 327 -11.80 -5.54 -18.02
N VAL A 328 -12.85 -4.85 -18.47
CA VAL A 328 -13.01 -3.41 -18.31
C VAL A 328 -14.23 -3.17 -17.46
N MET A 329 -14.07 -2.37 -16.41
CA MET A 329 -15.12 -1.95 -15.50
C MET A 329 -15.13 -0.42 -15.47
N VAL A 330 -16.30 0.18 -15.61
CA VAL A 330 -16.46 1.64 -15.58
C VAL A 330 -17.56 1.98 -14.59
N VAL A 331 -17.27 2.89 -13.65
CA VAL A 331 -18.29 3.43 -12.73
C VAL A 331 -19.22 4.31 -13.55
N ALA A 332 -20.47 3.87 -13.70
CA ALA A 332 -21.40 4.49 -14.63
C ALA A 332 -22.42 5.38 -13.92
N THR A 333 -22.63 6.57 -14.48
CA THR A 333 -23.84 7.36 -14.22
C THR A 333 -24.96 6.90 -15.15
N SER A 334 -26.21 7.17 -14.78
CA SER A 334 -27.39 6.66 -15.52
C SER A 334 -27.49 7.12 -16.99
N GLN A 335 -26.74 8.14 -17.39
CA GLN A 335 -26.79 8.72 -18.74
C GLN A 335 -25.57 8.38 -19.60
N MET A 336 -24.49 7.90 -19.00
CA MET A 336 -23.22 7.67 -19.70
C MET A 336 -23.27 6.38 -20.51
N LYS A 337 -22.74 6.43 -21.73
CA LYS A 337 -22.54 5.28 -22.60
C LYS A 337 -21.06 4.91 -22.64
N VAL A 338 -20.78 3.62 -22.59
CA VAL A 338 -19.41 3.11 -22.65
C VAL A 338 -19.34 2.06 -23.74
N SER A 339 -18.34 2.18 -24.61
CA SER A 339 -17.98 1.15 -25.59
C SER A 339 -16.49 0.89 -25.54
N VAL A 340 -16.11 -0.37 -25.71
CA VAL A 340 -14.72 -0.81 -25.72
C VAL A 340 -14.47 -1.52 -27.06
N ASP A 341 -13.46 -1.05 -27.80
CA ASP A 341 -13.21 -1.53 -29.17
C ASP A 341 -12.89 -3.03 -29.18
N GLY A 342 -13.69 -3.77 -29.94
CA GLY A 342 -13.53 -5.22 -30.11
C GLY A 342 -13.98 -6.04 -28.90
N PHE A 343 -14.70 -5.48 -27.93
CA PHE A 343 -15.29 -6.22 -26.81
C PHE A 343 -16.79 -6.42 -27.01
N PRO A 344 -17.41 -7.41 -26.33
CA PRO A 344 -18.86 -7.50 -26.24
C PRO A 344 -19.47 -6.24 -25.61
N ALA A 345 -20.78 -6.05 -25.83
CA ALA A 345 -21.52 -4.96 -25.21
C ALA A 345 -21.41 -5.00 -23.67
N MET A 346 -21.23 -3.82 -23.09
CA MET A 346 -21.13 -3.64 -21.64
C MET A 346 -22.41 -4.15 -20.95
N ARG A 347 -22.24 -4.82 -19.81
CA ARG A 347 -23.32 -5.29 -18.95
C ARG A 347 -23.37 -4.44 -17.69
N ALA A 348 -24.56 -4.07 -17.25
CA ALA A 348 -24.73 -3.41 -15.98
C ALA A 348 -24.54 -4.43 -14.83
N GLY A 349 -23.80 -4.03 -13.82
CA GLY A 349 -23.53 -4.80 -12.62
C GLY A 349 -23.35 -3.90 -11.40
N ARG A 350 -22.99 -4.51 -10.28
CA ARG A 350 -22.54 -3.80 -9.09
C ARG A 350 -21.16 -4.29 -8.69
N ASP A 351 -20.29 -3.38 -8.28
CA ASP A 351 -19.00 -3.76 -7.71
C ASP A 351 -19.15 -4.26 -6.25
N GLY A 352 -18.05 -4.69 -5.65
CA GLY A 352 -18.02 -5.14 -4.25
C GLY A 352 -18.39 -4.06 -3.23
N GLN A 353 -18.44 -2.79 -3.63
CA GLN A 353 -18.83 -1.65 -2.81
C GLN A 353 -20.30 -1.23 -3.03
N GLY A 354 -21.01 -1.90 -3.95
CA GLY A 354 -22.39 -1.60 -4.30
C GLY A 354 -22.57 -0.48 -5.31
N ASN A 355 -21.50 0.05 -5.90
CA ASN A 355 -21.58 1.05 -6.96
C ASN A 355 -22.10 0.42 -8.24
N ASN A 356 -22.89 1.16 -9.01
CA ASN A 356 -23.32 0.71 -10.33
C ASN A 356 -22.13 0.79 -11.30
N ILE A 357 -21.79 -0.35 -11.89
CA ILE A 357 -20.71 -0.46 -12.87
C ILE A 357 -21.26 -0.96 -14.19
N LEU A 358 -20.60 -0.55 -15.27
CA LEU A 358 -20.68 -1.20 -16.57
C LEU A 358 -19.43 -2.05 -16.72
N GLU A 359 -19.59 -3.32 -17.06
CA GLU A 359 -18.49 -4.24 -17.26
C GLU A 359 -18.53 -4.97 -18.60
N THR A 360 -17.37 -5.21 -19.18
CA THR A 360 -17.21 -6.11 -20.31
C THR A 360 -15.91 -6.90 -20.15
N GLU A 361 -15.88 -8.08 -20.75
CA GLU A 361 -14.73 -8.96 -20.72
C GLU A 361 -14.53 -9.59 -22.09
N ARG A 362 -13.26 -9.77 -22.45
CA ARG A 362 -12.88 -10.52 -23.63
C ARG A 362 -11.69 -11.42 -23.33
N GLU A 363 -11.89 -12.70 -23.60
CA GLU A 363 -10.83 -13.70 -23.64
C GLU A 363 -10.19 -13.70 -25.03
N MET A 364 -8.86 -13.69 -25.07
CA MET A 364 -8.08 -13.82 -26.30
C MET A 364 -7.87 -15.30 -26.61
N ARG A 365 -8.16 -15.69 -27.85
CA ARG A 365 -7.79 -17.01 -28.34
C ARG A 365 -6.35 -17.03 -28.81
N ARG A 366 -5.74 -18.21 -28.83
CA ARG A 366 -4.34 -18.40 -29.25
C ARG A 366 -4.11 -18.06 -30.73
N ASP A 367 -5.15 -18.15 -31.56
CA ASP A 367 -5.15 -17.85 -32.99
C ASP A 367 -5.50 -16.39 -33.32
N GLU A 368 -5.94 -15.60 -32.33
CA GLU A 368 -6.24 -14.18 -32.51
C GLU A 368 -4.98 -13.31 -32.39
N ALA A 369 -4.99 -12.16 -33.06
CA ALA A 369 -3.93 -11.17 -32.89
C ALA A 369 -3.89 -10.68 -31.42
N PRO A 370 -2.70 -10.52 -30.82
CA PRO A 370 -2.58 -10.12 -29.43
C PRO A 370 -3.17 -8.72 -29.20
N LEU A 371 -3.86 -8.53 -28.08
CA LEU A 371 -4.38 -7.23 -27.67
C LEU A 371 -3.22 -6.29 -27.31
N ARG A 372 -2.89 -5.35 -28.20
CA ARG A 372 -1.80 -4.36 -27.99
C ARG A 372 -2.27 -3.05 -27.39
N SER A 373 -3.54 -2.72 -27.57
CA SER A 373 -4.16 -1.50 -27.08
C SER A 373 -5.63 -1.75 -26.76
N LEU A 374 -6.10 -1.11 -25.71
CA LEU A 374 -7.49 -1.08 -25.30
C LEU A 374 -8.01 0.34 -25.50
N ARG A 375 -8.99 0.51 -26.39
CA ARG A 375 -9.65 1.79 -26.60
C ARG A 375 -11.00 1.79 -25.89
N ILE A 376 -11.18 2.70 -24.95
CA ILE A 376 -12.41 2.87 -24.18
C ILE A 376 -13.00 4.23 -24.54
N VAL A 377 -14.19 4.23 -25.12
CA VAL A 377 -14.92 5.44 -25.47
C VAL A 377 -16.04 5.64 -24.46
N LEU A 378 -15.99 6.75 -23.73
CA LEU A 378 -17.03 7.22 -22.83
C LEU A 378 -17.78 8.34 -23.55
N ALA A 379 -19.09 8.22 -23.69
CA ALA A 379 -19.94 9.18 -24.35
C ALA A 379 -21.08 9.61 -23.42
N ASP A 380 -21.67 10.77 -23.73
CA ASP A 380 -22.73 11.39 -22.91
C ASP A 380 -22.26 11.61 -21.46
N ILE A 381 -20.98 11.97 -21.29
CA ILE A 381 -20.44 12.33 -19.97
C ILE A 381 -21.20 13.56 -19.47
N PRO A 382 -21.80 13.52 -18.26
CA PRO A 382 -22.44 14.69 -17.68
C PRO A 382 -21.40 15.81 -17.56
N GLY A 383 -21.50 16.81 -18.42
CA GLY A 383 -20.60 17.96 -18.38
C GLY A 383 -20.77 18.72 -17.05
N PRO A 384 -19.74 19.47 -16.62
CA PRO A 384 -19.89 20.38 -15.49
C PRO A 384 -21.09 21.30 -15.76
N GLY A 385 -22.16 21.11 -15.00
CA GLY A 385 -23.40 21.85 -15.22
C GLY A 385 -23.16 23.37 -15.23
N PRO A 386 -24.07 24.15 -15.83
CA PRO A 386 -23.92 25.61 -15.94
C PRO A 386 -23.76 26.31 -14.57
N LEU A 387 -24.05 25.61 -13.47
CA LEU A 387 -23.75 26.05 -12.10
C LEU A 387 -22.30 26.50 -11.88
N ARG A 388 -21.29 25.91 -12.53
CA ARG A 388 -19.90 26.42 -12.37
C ARG A 388 -19.73 27.83 -12.95
N LEU A 389 -20.39 28.13 -14.06
CA LEU A 389 -20.40 29.48 -14.64
C LEU A 389 -21.14 30.46 -13.72
N TYR A 390 -22.26 30.02 -13.12
CA TYR A 390 -22.98 30.83 -12.13
C TYR A 390 -22.17 31.07 -10.85
N ALA A 391 -21.47 30.06 -10.33
CA ALA A 391 -20.63 30.19 -9.14
C ALA A 391 -19.47 31.18 -9.36
N ALA A 392 -18.79 31.12 -10.53
CA ALA A 392 -17.78 32.10 -10.89
C ALA A 392 -18.34 33.53 -11.00
N GLY A 393 -19.55 33.67 -11.56
CA GLY A 393 -20.27 34.94 -11.63
C GLY A 393 -20.61 35.50 -10.24
N ILE A 394 -21.19 34.68 -9.36
CA ILE A 394 -21.54 35.07 -7.99
C ILE A 394 -20.28 35.43 -7.18
N SER A 395 -19.19 34.68 -7.36
CA SER A 395 -17.91 34.96 -6.69
C SER A 395 -17.35 36.32 -7.10
N THR A 396 -17.40 36.64 -8.39
CA THR A 396 -16.96 37.94 -8.93
C THR A 396 -17.81 39.08 -8.37
N VAL A 397 -19.14 38.90 -8.33
CA VAL A 397 -20.06 39.87 -7.72
C VAL A 397 -19.79 40.02 -6.22
N GLY A 398 -19.56 38.93 -5.50
CA GLY A 398 -19.23 38.93 -4.08
C GLY A 398 -17.92 39.66 -3.78
N VAL A 399 -16.89 39.49 -4.60
CA VAL A 399 -15.61 40.21 -4.48
C VAL A 399 -15.81 41.70 -4.76
N LEU A 400 -16.56 42.08 -5.79
CA LEU A 400 -16.87 43.49 -6.10
C LEU A 400 -17.69 44.15 -4.98
N LEU A 401 -18.67 43.44 -4.43
CA LEU A 401 -19.44 43.90 -3.27
C LEU A 401 -18.57 44.00 -2.02
N GLY A 402 -17.68 43.03 -1.79
CA GLY A 402 -16.72 43.01 -0.68
C GLY A 402 -15.73 44.16 -0.76
N LEU A 403 -15.15 44.44 -1.93
CA LEU A 403 -14.27 45.59 -2.18
C LEU A 403 -15.01 46.92 -1.99
N SER A 404 -16.25 47.02 -2.49
CA SER A 404 -17.11 48.19 -2.30
C SER A 404 -17.40 48.44 -0.82
N TYR A 405 -17.74 47.40 -0.06
CA TYR A 405 -18.04 47.50 1.37
C TYR A 405 -16.77 47.78 2.20
N ALA A 406 -15.65 47.14 1.88
CA ALA A 406 -14.36 47.39 2.53
C ALA A 406 -13.85 48.82 2.30
N SER A 407 -14.13 49.41 1.12
CA SER A 407 -13.80 50.81 0.85
C SER A 407 -14.63 51.78 1.71
N ARG A 408 -15.84 51.40 2.11
CA ARG A 408 -16.72 52.18 3.02
C ARG A 408 -16.41 51.98 4.50
N SER A 409 -15.87 50.82 4.89
CA SER A 409 -15.58 50.47 6.29
C SER A 409 -14.23 51.01 6.82
N ARG A 410 -13.45 51.75 6.02
CA ARG A 410 -12.21 52.43 6.47
C ARG A 410 -12.40 53.45 7.61
N LYS A 411 -13.64 53.73 8.04
CA LYS A 411 -13.95 54.58 9.20
C LYS A 411 -13.93 53.86 10.56
N ASP A 412 -13.87 52.52 10.61
CA ASP A 412 -13.97 51.74 11.86
C ASP A 412 -12.64 51.17 12.40
N HIS A 413 -11.49 51.47 11.77
CA HIS A 413 -10.21 50.89 12.19
C HIS A 413 -9.73 51.29 13.60
N ARG A 414 -10.30 52.33 14.22
CA ARG A 414 -9.97 52.72 15.60
C ARG A 414 -10.59 51.82 16.68
N GLY A 415 -11.65 51.06 16.38
CA GLY A 415 -12.29 50.16 17.37
C GLY A 415 -11.62 48.79 17.48
N ARG A 416 -11.03 48.27 16.40
CA ARG A 416 -10.43 46.93 16.38
C ARG A 416 -9.13 46.82 17.17
N GLU A 417 -8.35 47.89 17.28
CA GLU A 417 -7.11 47.88 18.07
C GLU A 417 -7.40 47.78 19.58
N THR A 418 -8.50 48.40 20.04
CA THR A 418 -8.91 48.32 21.45
C THR A 418 -9.45 46.94 21.82
N ASP A 419 -10.13 46.25 20.89
CA ASP A 419 -10.68 44.92 21.15
C ASP A 419 -9.59 43.84 21.21
N ARG A 420 -8.54 43.96 20.37
CA ARG A 420 -7.41 43.01 20.39
C ARG A 420 -6.57 43.10 21.66
N LYS A 421 -6.36 44.30 22.18
CA LYS A 421 -5.66 44.49 23.47
C LYS A 421 -6.41 43.83 24.61
N LYS A 422 -7.74 43.99 24.66
CA LYS A 422 -8.61 43.34 25.65
C LYS A 422 -8.58 41.81 25.55
N GLU A 423 -8.60 41.26 24.33
CA GLU A 423 -8.54 39.81 24.14
C GLU A 423 -7.20 39.21 24.61
N ARG A 424 -6.09 39.94 24.38
CA ARG A 424 -4.77 39.53 24.89
C ARG A 424 -4.72 39.53 26.41
N GLU A 425 -5.20 40.59 27.04
CA GLU A 425 -5.27 40.70 28.50
C GLU A 425 -6.09 39.56 29.10
N ARG A 426 -7.22 39.21 28.46
CA ARG A 426 -8.05 38.08 28.86
C ARG A 426 -7.32 36.74 28.76
N LEU A 427 -6.66 36.44 27.64
CA LEU A 427 -5.95 35.17 27.46
C LEU A 427 -4.78 35.02 28.46
N LEU A 428 -4.11 36.12 28.80
CA LEU A 428 -3.05 36.12 29.83
C LEU A 428 -3.62 35.83 31.22
N ALA A 429 -4.77 36.43 31.55
CA ALA A 429 -5.46 36.17 32.83
C ALA A 429 -5.92 34.70 32.94
N GLU A 430 -6.50 34.14 31.87
CA GLU A 430 -6.92 32.72 31.83
C GLU A 430 -5.72 31.77 31.97
N LEU A 431 -4.57 32.12 31.40
CA LEU A 431 -3.34 31.32 31.54
C LEU A 431 -2.76 31.38 32.97
N GLU A 432 -2.83 32.54 33.61
CA GLU A 432 -2.44 32.69 35.03
C GLU A 432 -3.35 31.87 35.95
N GLU A 433 -4.66 31.91 35.72
CA GLU A 433 -5.64 31.12 36.48
C GLU A 433 -5.42 29.62 36.32
N LEU A 434 -5.15 29.17 35.09
CA LEU A 434 -4.81 27.77 34.80
C LEU A 434 -3.56 27.30 35.55
N GLU A 435 -2.51 28.11 35.62
CA GLU A 435 -1.30 27.77 36.38
C GLU A 435 -1.56 27.73 37.89
N ARG A 436 -2.39 28.63 38.40
CA ARG A 436 -2.78 28.64 39.82
C ARG A 436 -3.57 27.38 40.19
N ALA A 437 -4.58 27.03 39.40
CA ALA A 437 -5.39 25.83 39.61
C ALA A 437 -4.57 24.53 39.50
N HIS A 438 -3.60 24.47 38.58
CA HIS A 438 -2.68 23.32 38.51
C HIS A 438 -1.78 23.22 39.75
N ARG A 439 -1.25 24.35 40.24
CA ARG A 439 -0.38 24.39 41.43
C ARG A 439 -1.11 23.96 42.71
N VAL A 440 -2.41 24.25 42.82
CA VAL A 440 -3.27 23.83 43.95
C VAL A 440 -3.74 22.38 43.80
N GLY A 441 -3.48 21.74 42.65
CA GLY A 441 -3.83 20.35 42.38
C GLY A 441 -5.29 20.15 41.92
N GLU A 442 -6.00 21.22 41.58
CA GLU A 442 -7.39 21.16 41.08
C GLU A 442 -7.46 20.63 39.63
N LEU A 443 -6.37 20.73 38.88
CA LEU A 443 -6.27 20.27 37.50
C LEU A 443 -5.25 19.14 37.36
N GLY A 444 -5.71 18.00 36.84
CA GLY A 444 -4.86 16.85 36.51
C GLY A 444 -3.88 17.13 35.36
N PRO A 445 -2.74 16.40 35.27
CA PRO A 445 -1.63 16.73 34.36
C PRO A 445 -2.04 16.79 32.87
N ARG A 446 -2.88 15.85 32.41
CA ARG A 446 -3.33 15.80 31.01
C ARG A 446 -4.24 16.95 30.62
N THR A 447 -5.12 17.37 31.53
CA THR A 447 -6.04 18.48 31.31
C THR A 447 -5.28 19.80 31.28
N TYR A 448 -4.30 19.97 32.17
CA TYR A 448 -3.41 21.12 32.19
C TYR A 448 -2.63 21.27 30.88
N GLU A 449 -1.97 20.21 30.40
CA GLU A 449 -1.18 20.26 29.17
C GLU A 449 -2.01 20.63 27.93
N LYS A 450 -3.23 20.08 27.84
CA LYS A 450 -4.15 20.38 26.74
C LYS A 450 -4.58 21.85 26.77
N SER A 451 -5.13 22.33 27.88
CA SER A 451 -5.62 23.70 28.00
C SER A 451 -4.50 24.74 27.85
N ARG A 452 -3.30 24.44 28.37
CA ARG A 452 -2.13 25.30 28.21
C ARG A 452 -1.72 25.44 26.74
N ARG A 453 -1.74 24.36 25.97
CA ARG A 453 -1.43 24.40 24.53
C ARG A 453 -2.45 25.23 23.76
N GLU A 454 -3.74 25.06 24.06
CA GLU A 454 -4.82 25.82 23.41
C GLU A 454 -4.71 27.33 23.67
N LEU A 455 -4.44 27.75 24.92
CA LEU A 455 -4.25 29.16 25.27
C LEU A 455 -2.99 29.77 24.65
N ILE A 456 -1.88 29.03 24.61
CA ILE A 456 -0.64 29.49 23.94
C ILE A 456 -0.86 29.68 22.45
N ASP A 457 -1.53 28.73 21.78
CA ASP A 457 -1.85 28.85 20.35
C ASP A 457 -2.78 30.03 20.07
N ALA A 458 -3.77 30.28 20.96
CA ALA A 458 -4.63 31.46 20.86
C ALA A 458 -3.83 32.76 21.01
N LEU A 459 -2.94 32.84 22.00
CA LEU A 459 -2.08 34.00 22.22
C LEU A 459 -1.17 34.25 21.00
N ALA A 460 -0.54 33.19 20.46
CA ALA A 460 0.31 33.27 19.28
C ALA A 460 -0.44 33.82 18.06
N ARG A 461 -1.70 33.39 17.83
CA ARG A 461 -2.54 33.91 16.74
C ARG A 461 -2.84 35.40 16.92
N THR A 462 -3.13 35.86 18.13
CA THR A 462 -3.39 37.29 18.39
C THR A 462 -2.15 38.15 18.17
N LEU A 463 -0.96 37.67 18.57
CA LEU A 463 0.31 38.37 18.36
C LEU A 463 0.70 38.45 16.88
N ALA A 464 0.55 37.36 16.14
CA ALA A 464 0.83 37.33 14.70
C ALA A 464 -0.06 38.30 13.92
N ALA A 465 -1.34 38.43 14.32
CA ALA A 465 -2.27 39.37 13.72
C ALA A 465 -1.89 40.84 13.95
N ASP A 466 -1.18 41.16 15.04
CA ASP A 466 -0.71 42.51 15.32
C ASP A 466 0.56 42.84 14.53
N ALA A 467 1.51 41.89 14.46
CA ALA A 467 2.74 42.02 13.66
C ALA A 467 2.46 42.24 12.16
N ALA A 468 1.34 41.72 11.65
CA ALA A 468 0.93 41.93 10.25
C ALA A 468 0.29 43.32 9.99
N THR A 469 -0.02 44.09 11.03
CA THR A 469 -0.67 45.42 10.92
C THR A 469 0.30 46.60 11.06
N THR A 470 1.49 46.35 11.60
CA THR A 470 2.67 47.25 11.56
C THR A 470 3.42 47.08 10.26
#